data_AF-A0A7V6M946-F1
#
_entry.id   AF-A0A7V6M946-F1
#
_cell.length_a   1.000
_cell.length_b   1.000
_cell.length_c   1.000
_cell.angle_alpha   90.00
_cell.angle_beta   90.00
_cell.angle_gamma   90.00
#
_symmetry.space_group_name_H-M   'P 1'
#
loop_
_entity.id
_entity.type
_entity.pdbx_description
1 polymer ?
#
loop_
_entity_poly.entity_id
_entity_poly.type
_entity_poly.pdbx_seq_one_letter_code
_entity_poly.pdbx_strand_id
1 'polypeptide(L)'
;YRKEIYSKVHYPSKVVFTDKLEEDLERRDFTINAICYANNKLIDRFDGLGDLENKLIRLIGDKSVRFKEDPLRILRAIRFAIDFDFQIEKETLAHLKLNVPLISELSSNLLNKEIDKIDLIKHFKNPLIQLILPFVNYKLKPGDKND
;
A
#
# COMPACT_ATOMS: atom_id res chain seq x y z
N TYR A 1 7.25 0.87 19.99
CA TYR A 1 6.39 0.99 18.80
C TYR A 1 6.52 2.39 18.20
N ARG A 2 5.92 2.70 17.04
CA ARG A 2 5.95 4.07 16.50
C ARG A 2 4.59 4.51 15.97
N LYS A 3 4.35 5.82 16.03
CA LYS A 3 3.23 6.53 15.42
C LYS A 3 3.76 7.51 14.38
N GLU A 4 2.98 7.70 13.32
CA GLU A 4 3.26 8.63 12.23
C GLU A 4 2.26 9.79 12.29
N ILE A 5 2.75 11.02 12.25
CA ILE A 5 1.93 12.25 12.25
C ILE A 5 2.05 12.89 10.88
N TYR A 6 0.92 13.11 10.22
CA TYR A 6 0.85 13.73 8.90
C TYR A 6 0.35 15.18 9.05
N SER A 7 1.13 16.14 8.54
CA SER A 7 0.69 17.53 8.31
C SER A 7 0.72 17.93 6.83
N LYS A 8 1.23 17.03 5.99
CA LYS A 8 1.23 17.10 4.53
C LYS A 8 0.95 15.72 3.95
N VAL A 9 0.52 15.70 2.70
CA VAL A 9 0.30 14.50 1.89
C VAL A 9 1.67 13.87 1.55
N HIS A 10 1.75 12.54 1.42
CA HIS A 10 2.90 11.74 0.95
C HIS A 10 4.05 11.42 1.91
N TYR A 11 4.20 12.10 3.04
CA TYR A 11 5.22 11.77 4.04
C TYR A 11 4.75 12.12 5.45
N PRO A 12 5.03 11.26 6.45
CA PRO A 12 4.77 11.63 7.83
C PRO A 12 5.69 12.80 8.19
N SER A 13 5.08 13.90 8.60
CA SER A 13 5.77 15.10 9.08
C SER A 13 6.58 14.82 10.36
N LYS A 14 6.18 13.81 11.13
CA LYS A 14 6.92 13.34 12.30
C LYS A 14 6.70 11.86 12.55
N VAL A 15 7.78 11.16 12.89
CA VAL A 15 7.73 9.80 13.45
C VAL A 15 8.01 9.92 14.95
N VAL A 16 7.12 9.37 15.78
CA VAL A 16 7.22 9.43 17.25
C VAL A 16 7.21 8.01 17.79
N PHE A 17 8.10 7.70 18.72
CA PHE A 17 8.08 6.42 19.42
C PHE A 17 7.01 6.42 20.51
N THR A 18 6.34 5.29 20.66
CA THR A 18 5.24 5.08 21.59
C THR A 18 5.34 3.69 22.19
N ASP A 19 4.84 3.53 23.41
CA ASP A 19 4.77 2.24 24.10
C ASP A 19 3.46 1.50 23.79
N LYS A 20 2.56 2.14 23.02
CA LYS A 20 1.27 1.57 22.61
C LYS A 20 1.40 0.79 21.31
N LEU A 21 1.15 -0.52 21.37
CA LEU A 21 1.13 -1.39 20.19
C LEU A 21 0.02 -0.96 19.21
N GLU A 22 -1.11 -0.54 19.76
CA GLU A 22 -2.30 -0.09 19.05
C GLU A 22 -1.98 1.00 18.02
N GLU A 23 -1.19 1.99 18.41
CA GLU A 23 -0.82 3.12 17.56
C GLU A 23 0.11 2.68 16.40
N ASP A 24 0.87 1.61 16.57
CA ASP A 24 1.72 1.04 15.52
C ASP A 24 0.97 0.13 14.57
N LEU A 25 -0.02 -0.62 15.08
CA LEU A 25 -0.88 -1.42 14.21
C LEU A 25 -1.79 -0.53 13.36
N GLU A 26 -2.31 0.57 13.91
CA GLU A 26 -3.19 1.51 13.19
C GLU A 26 -2.51 2.19 11.99
N ARG A 27 -1.21 2.49 12.06
CA ARG A 27 -0.47 3.12 10.95
C ARG A 27 -0.12 2.16 9.81
N ARG A 28 -0.28 0.84 9.98
CA ARG A 28 0.00 -0.15 8.94
C ARG A 28 -1.04 -0.09 7.85
N ASP A 29 -0.67 -0.52 6.66
CA ASP A 29 -1.49 -0.38 5.46
C ASP A 29 -2.71 -1.30 5.47
N PHE A 30 -2.50 -2.62 5.56
CA PHE A 30 -3.56 -3.62 5.42
C PHE A 30 -3.71 -4.48 6.67
N THR A 31 -4.94 -4.96 6.90
CA THR A 31 -5.32 -5.81 8.05
C THR A 31 -4.39 -7.01 8.18
N ILE A 32 -4.15 -7.71 7.07
CA ILE A 32 -3.25 -8.87 6.98
C ILE A 32 -1.80 -8.57 7.39
N ASN A 33 -1.36 -7.31 7.28
CA ASN A 33 -0.02 -6.85 7.65
C ASN A 33 0.05 -6.31 9.09
N ALA A 34 -1.08 -6.21 9.78
CA ALA A 34 -1.22 -5.67 11.14
C ALA A 34 -1.51 -6.75 12.19
N ILE A 35 -1.14 -7.99 11.89
CA ILE A 35 -1.10 -9.09 12.85
C ILE A 35 0.26 -9.06 13.54
N CYS A 36 0.28 -9.21 14.86
CA CYS A 36 1.49 -9.21 15.67
C CYS A 36 1.51 -10.40 16.62
N TYR A 37 2.70 -10.96 16.87
CA TYR A 37 2.91 -11.93 17.94
C TYR A 37 3.79 -11.29 19.01
N ALA A 38 3.23 -11.09 20.20
CA ALA A 38 3.92 -10.46 21.33
C ALA A 38 3.47 -11.10 22.64
N ASN A 39 4.36 -11.20 23.62
CA ASN A 39 4.09 -11.80 24.94
C ASN A 39 3.46 -13.21 24.83
N ASN A 40 3.97 -14.02 23.90
CA ASN A 40 3.45 -15.36 23.59
C ASN A 40 1.97 -15.40 23.19
N LYS A 41 1.45 -14.31 22.65
CA LYS A 41 0.07 -14.19 22.20
C LYS A 41 0.01 -13.58 20.80
N LEU A 42 -0.88 -14.15 19.98
CA LEU A 42 -1.27 -13.57 18.71
C LEU A 42 -2.26 -12.41 18.95
N ILE A 43 -1.94 -11.25 18.40
CA ILE A 43 -2.72 -10.02 18.51
C ILE A 43 -3.17 -9.67 17.09
N ASP A 44 -4.48 -9.72 16.90
CA ASP A 44 -5.13 -9.34 15.65
C ASP A 44 -6.30 -8.42 15.96
N ARG A 45 -6.06 -7.11 15.84
CA ARG A 45 -7.05 -6.08 16.19
C ARG A 45 -8.00 -5.75 15.05
N PHE A 46 -7.62 -6.07 13.81
CA PHE A 46 -8.31 -5.62 12.60
C PHE A 46 -8.89 -6.76 11.79
N ASP A 47 -8.96 -7.97 12.37
CA ASP A 47 -9.42 -9.19 11.70
C ASP A 47 -8.57 -9.53 10.46
N GLY A 48 -7.26 -9.34 10.59
CA GLY A 48 -6.30 -9.71 9.57
C GLY A 48 -6.25 -11.21 9.32
N LEU A 49 -6.50 -12.05 10.33
CA LEU A 49 -6.59 -13.50 10.15
C LEU A 49 -7.84 -13.87 9.36
N GLY A 50 -8.99 -13.25 9.66
CA GLY A 50 -10.21 -13.43 8.87
C GLY A 50 -10.02 -12.96 7.43
N ASP A 51 -9.37 -11.81 7.20
CA ASP A 51 -9.05 -11.35 5.85
C ASP A 51 -8.03 -12.26 5.14
N LEU A 52 -7.07 -12.86 5.85
CA LEU A 52 -6.17 -13.88 5.29
C LEU A 52 -6.93 -15.13 4.85
N GLU A 53 -7.83 -15.65 5.69
CA GLU A 53 -8.68 -16.81 5.37
C GLU A 53 -9.58 -16.54 4.16
N ASN A 54 -10.14 -15.33 4.08
CA ASN A 54 -11.00 -14.90 2.97
C ASN A 54 -10.22 -14.41 1.74
N LYS A 55 -8.89 -14.42 1.77
CA LYS A 55 -8.02 -13.91 0.69
C LYS A 55 -8.33 -12.46 0.31
N LEU A 56 -8.45 -11.58 1.30
CA LEU A 56 -8.80 -10.17 1.15
C LEU A 56 -7.66 -9.22 1.51
N ILE A 57 -7.43 -8.24 0.66
CA ILE A 57 -6.62 -7.05 0.94
C ILE A 57 -7.56 -5.94 1.38
N ARG A 58 -7.57 -5.62 2.68
CA ARG A 58 -8.40 -4.57 3.28
C ARG A 58 -7.53 -3.49 3.92
N LEU A 59 -7.79 -2.23 3.58
CA LEU A 59 -7.04 -1.10 4.13
C LEU A 59 -7.49 -0.78 5.57
N ILE A 60 -6.54 -0.53 6.46
CA ILE A 60 -6.80 -0.11 7.84
C ILE A 60 -7.17 1.37 7.87
N GLY A 61 -8.10 1.76 8.75
CA GLY A 61 -8.50 3.15 8.97
C GLY A 61 -9.39 3.74 7.88
N ASP A 62 -9.46 5.07 7.82
CA ASP A 62 -10.33 5.79 6.87
C ASP A 62 -9.74 5.78 5.45
N LYS A 63 -10.37 5.02 4.55
CA LYS A 63 -9.92 4.85 3.15
C LYS A 63 -9.92 6.15 2.36
N SER A 64 -10.69 7.15 2.76
CA SER A 64 -10.70 8.48 2.13
C SER A 64 -9.46 9.32 2.42
N VAL A 65 -8.74 8.96 3.49
CA VAL A 65 -7.55 9.69 4.00
C VAL A 65 -6.27 8.89 3.75
N ARG A 66 -6.30 7.58 4.01
CA ARG A 66 -5.10 6.73 4.07
C ARG A 66 -4.34 6.62 2.74
N PHE A 67 -5.03 6.64 1.60
CA PHE A 67 -4.36 6.69 0.29
C PHE A 67 -3.76 8.06 -0.03
N LYS A 68 -4.32 9.14 0.52
CA LYS A 68 -3.76 10.48 0.38
C LYS A 68 -2.49 10.60 1.22
N GLU A 69 -2.52 10.18 2.48
CA GLU A 69 -1.32 10.16 3.34
C GLU A 69 -0.12 9.47 2.69
N ASP A 70 -0.36 8.34 2.03
CA ASP A 70 0.68 7.56 1.36
C ASP A 70 0.12 6.83 0.11
N PRO A 71 0.28 7.41 -1.10
CA PRO A 71 -0.16 6.78 -2.34
C PRO A 71 0.59 5.49 -2.68
N LEU A 72 1.73 5.20 -2.06
CA LEU A 72 2.44 3.94 -2.25
C LEU A 72 1.57 2.75 -1.82
N ARG A 73 0.62 2.96 -0.90
CA ARG A 73 -0.39 1.98 -0.49
C ARG A 73 -1.25 1.51 -1.66
N ILE A 74 -1.48 2.32 -2.70
CA ILE A 74 -2.22 1.91 -3.90
C ILE A 74 -1.45 0.81 -4.64
N LEU A 75 -0.17 1.06 -4.91
CA LEU A 75 0.71 0.10 -5.58
C LEU A 75 0.87 -1.17 -4.75
N ARG A 76 1.03 -1.03 -3.43
CA ARG A 76 1.12 -2.17 -2.50
C ARG A 76 -0.15 -3.01 -2.50
N ALA A 77 -1.34 -2.41 -2.50
CA ALA A 77 -2.61 -3.14 -2.55
C ALA A 77 -2.69 -3.99 -3.82
N ILE A 78 -2.36 -3.39 -4.97
CA ILE A 78 -2.36 -4.07 -6.28
C ILE A 78 -1.33 -5.20 -6.29
N ARG A 79 -0.11 -4.94 -5.82
CA ARG A 79 0.93 -5.96 -5.72
C ARG A 79 0.47 -7.13 -4.86
N PHE A 80 0.00 -6.87 -3.64
CA PHE A 80 -0.42 -7.95 -2.75
C PHE A 80 -1.61 -8.76 -3.30
N ALA A 81 -2.56 -8.11 -3.97
CA ALA A 81 -3.65 -8.80 -4.65
C ALA A 81 -3.12 -9.75 -5.75
N ILE A 82 -2.10 -9.34 -6.48
CA ILE A 82 -1.51 -10.14 -7.58
C ILE A 82 -0.61 -11.25 -7.04
N ASP A 83 0.34 -10.93 -6.16
CA ASP A 83 1.34 -11.86 -5.64
C ASP A 83 0.70 -12.99 -4.85
N PHE A 84 -0.37 -12.69 -4.10
CA PHE A 84 -1.05 -13.67 -3.25
C PHE A 84 -2.32 -14.25 -3.87
N ASP A 85 -2.72 -13.79 -5.06
CA ASP A 85 -4.01 -14.14 -5.69
C ASP A 85 -5.21 -13.84 -4.75
N PHE A 86 -5.18 -12.63 -4.18
CA PHE A 86 -6.18 -12.11 -3.24
C PHE A 86 -7.08 -11.08 -3.94
N GLN A 87 -8.30 -10.94 -3.45
CA GLN A 87 -9.19 -9.86 -3.86
C GLN A 87 -8.95 -8.61 -3.00
N ILE A 88 -9.19 -7.43 -3.54
CA ILE A 88 -9.21 -6.19 -2.75
C ILE A 88 -10.64 -5.99 -2.23
N GLU A 89 -10.79 -5.75 -0.94
CA GLU A 89 -12.09 -5.50 -0.30
C GLU A 89 -12.82 -4.36 -1.03
N LYS A 90 -14.15 -4.47 -1.18
CA LYS A 90 -14.95 -3.64 -2.10
C LYS A 90 -14.80 -2.13 -1.85
N GLU A 91 -14.88 -1.70 -0.61
CA GLU A 91 -14.73 -0.31 -0.21
C GLU A 91 -13.29 0.16 -0.44
N THR A 92 -12.31 -0.65 -0.05
CA THR A 92 -10.88 -0.42 -0.30
C THR A 92 -10.61 -0.23 -1.79
N LEU A 93 -11.17 -1.09 -2.66
CA LEU A 93 -11.02 -1.02 -4.10
C LEU A 93 -11.68 0.24 -4.69
N ALA A 94 -12.86 0.62 -4.19
CA ALA A 94 -13.54 1.83 -4.64
C ALA A 94 -12.70 3.09 -4.35
N HIS A 95 -12.19 3.22 -3.12
CA HIS A 95 -11.32 4.32 -2.75
C HIS A 95 -9.97 4.26 -3.46
N LEU A 96 -9.41 3.07 -3.67
CA LEU A 96 -8.18 2.88 -4.43
C LEU A 96 -8.33 3.47 -5.83
N LYS A 97 -9.38 3.08 -6.57
CA LYS A 97 -9.64 3.56 -7.94
C LYS A 97 -9.76 5.08 -8.02
N LEU A 98 -10.43 5.70 -7.05
CA LEU A 98 -10.57 7.16 -6.98
C LEU A 98 -9.22 7.88 -6.76
N ASN A 99 -8.27 7.23 -6.09
CA ASN A 99 -6.99 7.83 -5.71
C ASN A 99 -5.82 7.37 -6.60
N VAL A 100 -6.02 6.51 -7.60
CA VAL A 100 -4.99 6.10 -8.58
C VAL A 100 -4.19 7.28 -9.14
N PRO A 101 -4.78 8.44 -9.49
CA PRO A 101 -4.01 9.59 -9.97
C PRO A 101 -2.90 10.07 -9.02
N LEU A 102 -3.05 9.88 -7.70
CA LEU A 102 -2.05 10.27 -6.70
C LEU A 102 -0.71 9.53 -6.85
N ILE A 103 -0.68 8.41 -7.60
CA ILE A 103 0.58 7.71 -7.94
C ILE A 103 1.56 8.65 -8.65
N SER A 104 1.07 9.62 -9.43
CA SER A 104 1.91 10.62 -10.10
C SER A 104 2.68 11.55 -9.14
N GLU A 105 2.29 11.59 -7.87
CA GLU A 105 2.95 12.40 -6.83
C GLU A 105 4.09 11.63 -6.15
N LEU A 106 4.23 10.33 -6.41
CA LEU A 106 5.33 9.51 -5.90
C LEU A 106 6.64 9.85 -6.62
N SER A 107 7.75 9.82 -5.87
CA SER A 107 9.07 9.87 -6.49
C SER A 107 9.30 8.65 -7.38
N SER A 108 9.99 8.84 -8.51
CA SER A 108 10.27 7.74 -9.44
C SER A 108 10.99 6.56 -8.77
N ASN A 109 11.84 6.82 -7.78
CA ASN A 109 12.55 5.77 -7.05
C ASN A 109 11.60 4.90 -6.22
N LEU A 110 10.60 5.48 -5.54
CA LEU A 110 9.62 4.72 -4.76
C LEU A 110 8.67 3.96 -5.68
N LEU A 111 8.20 4.62 -6.74
CA LEU A 111 7.34 4.04 -7.76
C LEU A 111 8.00 2.79 -8.38
N ASN A 112 9.23 2.93 -8.90
CA ASN A 112 9.95 1.84 -9.55
C ASN A 112 10.23 0.69 -8.57
N LYS A 113 10.70 0.99 -7.35
CA LYS A 113 10.95 -0.05 -6.32
C LYS A 113 9.72 -0.90 -6.01
N GLU A 114 8.52 -0.34 -6.12
CA GLU A 114 7.29 -1.08 -5.86
C GLU A 114 6.76 -1.80 -7.11
N ILE A 115 6.87 -1.18 -8.29
CA ILE A 115 6.51 -1.79 -9.58
C ILE A 115 7.42 -2.96 -9.93
N ASP A 116 8.73 -2.86 -9.67
CA ASP A 116 9.73 -3.90 -10.00
C ASP A 116 9.47 -5.22 -9.26
N LYS A 117 8.63 -5.20 -8.22
CA LYS A 117 8.20 -6.40 -7.48
C LYS A 117 7.02 -7.10 -8.13
N ILE A 118 6.38 -6.47 -9.12
CA ILE A 118 5.21 -7.00 -9.83
C ILE A 118 5.67 -7.53 -11.18
N ASP A 119 5.35 -8.79 -11.49
CA ASP A 119 5.54 -9.33 -12.84
C ASP A 119 4.47 -8.78 -13.80
N LEU A 120 4.70 -7.57 -14.30
CA LEU A 120 3.76 -6.85 -15.15
C LEU A 120 3.44 -7.59 -16.46
N ILE A 121 4.41 -8.30 -17.03
CA ILE A 121 4.23 -9.01 -18.31
C ILE A 121 3.28 -10.18 -18.09
N LYS A 122 3.55 -11.00 -17.06
CA LYS A 122 2.71 -12.14 -16.70
C LYS A 122 1.29 -11.72 -16.39
N HIS A 123 1.12 -10.57 -15.72
CA HIS A 123 -0.18 -10.10 -15.24
C HIS A 123 -0.79 -8.97 -16.08
N PHE A 124 -0.28 -8.70 -17.28
CA PHE A 124 -0.71 -7.57 -18.14
C PHE A 124 -2.23 -7.50 -18.31
N LYS A 125 -2.93 -8.64 -18.48
CA LYS A 125 -4.40 -8.66 -18.67
C LYS A 125 -5.21 -8.39 -17.40
N ASN A 126 -4.58 -8.35 -16.22
CA ASN A 126 -5.27 -8.12 -14.95
C ASN A 126 -5.78 -6.67 -14.90
N PRO A 127 -7.08 -6.42 -14.61
CA PRO A 127 -7.64 -5.07 -14.54
C PRO A 127 -6.93 -4.15 -13.53
N LEU A 128 -6.35 -4.69 -12.45
CA LEU A 128 -5.59 -3.92 -11.47
C LEU A 128 -4.26 -3.42 -12.05
N ILE A 129 -3.60 -4.22 -12.90
CA ILE A 129 -2.39 -3.78 -13.62
C ILE A 129 -2.72 -2.63 -14.56
N GLN A 130 -3.85 -2.72 -15.27
CA GLN A 130 -4.29 -1.67 -16.19
C GLN A 130 -4.46 -0.30 -15.51
N LEU A 131 -4.78 -0.26 -14.21
CA LEU A 131 -4.86 0.99 -13.45
C LEU A 131 -3.49 1.67 -13.28
N ILE A 132 -2.41 0.91 -13.25
CA ILE A 132 -1.06 1.43 -12.95
C ILE A 132 -0.15 1.51 -14.16
N LEU A 133 -0.46 0.82 -15.27
CA LEU A 133 0.32 0.87 -16.52
C LEU A 133 0.64 2.29 -17.01
N PRO A 134 -0.27 3.29 -16.95
CA PRO A 134 0.06 4.66 -17.37
C PRO A 134 1.24 5.28 -16.61
N PHE A 135 1.53 4.82 -15.40
CA PHE A 135 2.60 5.34 -14.54
C PHE A 135 3.93 4.57 -14.71
N VAL A 136 3.89 3.35 -15.24
CA VAL A 136 5.07 2.50 -15.49
C VAL A 136 6.03 3.14 -16.50
N ASN A 137 5.56 4.05 -17.35
CA ASN A 137 6.35 4.70 -18.41
C ASN A 137 7.08 6.00 -18.01
N TYR A 138 7.06 6.39 -16.72
CA TYR A 138 7.68 7.66 -16.32
C TYR A 138 9.23 7.66 -16.38
N LYS A 139 9.88 6.54 -16.73
CA LYS A 139 11.31 6.48 -17.10
C LYS A 139 11.62 5.46 -18.21
N LEU A 140 11.10 5.70 -19.41
CA LEU A 140 11.93 5.60 -20.62
C LEU A 140 12.16 7.01 -21.17
N LYS A 141 12.65 7.94 -20.34
CA LYS A 141 13.24 9.17 -20.85
C LYS A 141 14.66 8.82 -21.31
N PRO A 142 15.00 8.94 -22.61
CA PRO A 142 16.40 8.91 -23.04
C PRO A 142 17.08 10.15 -22.43
N GLY A 143 17.92 9.96 -21.41
CA GLY A 143 18.51 11.12 -20.72
C GLY A 143 19.48 10.86 -19.57
N ASP A 144 19.52 9.68 -18.94
CA ASP A 144 20.62 9.33 -18.03
C ASP A 144 21.76 8.66 -18.82
N LYS A 145 22.41 9.46 -19.69
CA LYS A 145 23.81 9.26 -20.03
C LYS A 145 24.59 10.13 -19.05
N ASN A 146 25.23 9.50 -18.07
CA ASN A 146 26.33 10.16 -17.38
C ASN A 146 27.56 10.06 -18.29
N ASP A 147 27.97 11.21 -18.83
CA ASP A 147 29.38 11.51 -19.06
C ASP A 147 30.10 11.67 -17.71
#